data_AF-A0AAW7QNC0-F1
#
_entry.id   AF-A0AAW7QNC0-F1
#
_cell.length_a   1.000
_cell.length_b   1.000
_cell.length_c   1.000
_cell.angle_alpha   90.00
_cell.angle_beta   90.00
_cell.angle_gamma   90.00
#
_symmetry.space_group_name_H-M   'P 1'
#
loop_
_entity.id
_entity.type
_entity.pdbx_description
1 polymer ?
#
loop_
_entity_poly.entity_id
_entity_poly.type
_entity_poly.pdbx_seq_one_letter_code
_entity_poly.pdbx_strand_id
1 'polypeptide(L)'
;MSEKEITIAKALTILAAEITQPVSLSQLRDLINKRWATNYAENSLRNHLRLHASQVSWVRIHRNQYLSLPVALDGVRFRCWPQPAEITSGLLSVKHLVPFFHPDHQPFIYDEQGEMIQIGRNFQLFPWTASLHLQLQQWFKRHRFGEGDSILVEIRYRRSHNEIEQHLYLSYEPAAAFQAQAVAGQDQAFLQAIVEQFDSLGGTDVWAAAVVLPVIARAPWRTSYPGRPWQHLLEEHDRLFLDETGTIINDRKVLQLLTTDRNISRPTARVTASSAVSKPQDAALLQDIAELKQEIQRSREQDRQAGVWDGTLSRISPMSDEDDELMIEELKLNDLFAHISARLREVLPPDVQQRLSNASPAEAETILSSQLNYLLVKAPDLFPKLDLTSYPSSIDVSMRNNSDAAFDLALDADDDDDWDDDDDDWDDDDDDDWEEEMQDAEREFALQVQALNRSHELMNLYLSYLQETGRKRSTALSYARSLQPYANFLATFYHRALDAGDYATLDEFLFYYYPYHNSHVSKEWVRAMCHSLKNFYAFLKLRGLIEDDQFAQAIWQRRFQAERLMGYRKTIRSKFADQLYLLKELFAPYLS
;
A
#
# COMPACT_ATOMS: atom_id res chain seq x y z
N MET A 1 33.82 30.99 7.28
CA MET A 1 33.66 29.52 7.45
C MET A 1 34.88 28.86 6.86
N SER A 2 35.61 28.06 7.63
CA SER A 2 36.90 27.47 7.23
C SER A 2 36.73 26.46 6.09
N GLU A 3 37.69 26.45 5.15
CA GLU A 3 37.83 25.61 3.95
C GLU A 3 37.94 24.09 4.19
N LYS A 4 37.40 23.55 5.29
CA LYS A 4 37.47 22.12 5.60
C LYS A 4 36.22 21.37 5.11
N GLU A 5 36.41 20.71 3.97
CA GLU A 5 35.69 19.54 3.43
C GLU A 5 34.19 19.70 3.16
N ILE A 6 33.87 20.39 2.05
CA ILE A 6 32.53 20.28 1.45
C ILE A 6 32.28 18.82 1.04
N THR A 7 31.14 18.23 1.40
CA THR A 7 30.81 16.87 0.95
C THR A 7 30.43 16.86 -0.53
N ILE A 8 30.59 15.72 -1.20
CA ILE A 8 30.15 15.55 -2.60
C ILE A 8 28.65 15.89 -2.74
N ALA A 9 27.81 15.44 -1.80
CA ALA A 9 26.37 15.74 -1.80
C ALA A 9 26.11 17.25 -1.80
N LYS A 10 26.71 17.98 -0.85
CA LYS A 10 26.51 19.42 -0.69
C LYS A 10 27.06 20.20 -1.89
N ALA A 11 28.20 19.79 -2.43
CA ALA A 11 28.76 20.38 -3.65
C ALA A 11 27.81 20.19 -4.86
N LEU A 12 27.26 18.98 -5.02
CA LEU A 12 26.29 18.68 -6.08
C LEU A 12 25.00 19.49 -5.94
N THR A 13 24.44 19.61 -4.73
CA THR A 13 23.23 20.41 -4.50
C THR A 13 23.45 21.89 -4.82
N ILE A 14 24.59 22.46 -4.43
CA ILE A 14 24.94 23.86 -4.77
C ILE A 14 25.09 24.02 -6.28
N LEU A 15 25.81 23.11 -6.95
CA LEU A 15 26.00 23.19 -8.40
C LEU A 15 24.70 22.98 -9.18
N ALA A 16 23.77 22.15 -8.68
CA ALA A 16 22.46 21.95 -9.29
C ALA A 16 21.67 23.27 -9.39
N ALA A 17 21.89 24.20 -8.44
CA ALA A 17 21.23 25.49 -8.45
C ALA A 17 21.82 26.53 -9.41
N GLU A 18 23.05 26.30 -9.89
CA GLU A 18 23.78 27.24 -10.74
C GLU A 18 23.87 26.77 -12.19
N ILE A 19 23.96 25.46 -12.40
CA ILE A 19 24.17 24.87 -13.72
C ILE A 19 22.83 24.70 -14.43
N THR A 20 22.70 25.38 -15.57
CA THR A 20 21.49 25.35 -16.41
C THR A 20 21.60 24.45 -17.64
N GLN A 21 22.81 23.96 -17.93
CA GLN A 21 23.08 23.15 -19.13
C GLN A 21 23.47 21.72 -18.77
N PRO A 22 23.25 20.75 -19.68
CA PRO A 22 23.79 19.41 -19.55
C PRO A 22 25.30 19.40 -19.31
N VAL A 23 25.73 18.68 -18.27
CA VAL A 23 27.14 18.55 -17.91
C VAL A 23 27.55 17.09 -17.84
N SER A 24 28.78 16.81 -18.28
CA SER A 24 29.37 15.48 -18.13
C SER A 24 29.90 15.25 -16.72
N LEU A 25 30.04 13.98 -16.35
CA LEU A 25 30.62 13.60 -15.05
C LEU A 25 32.03 14.17 -14.82
N SER A 26 32.87 14.22 -15.87
CA SER A 26 34.21 14.79 -15.78
C SER A 26 34.16 16.31 -15.55
N GLN A 27 33.29 17.02 -16.26
CA GLN A 27 33.08 18.46 -16.05
C GLN A 27 32.60 18.77 -14.64
N LEU A 28 31.65 17.98 -14.10
CA LEU A 28 31.18 18.14 -12.72
C LEU A 28 32.32 17.94 -11.72
N ARG A 29 33.13 16.89 -11.90
CA ARG A 29 34.31 16.64 -11.05
C ARG A 29 35.27 17.83 -11.11
N ASP A 30 35.60 18.31 -12.31
CA ASP A 30 36.56 19.39 -12.49
C ASP A 30 36.05 20.70 -11.88
N LEU A 31 34.75 20.98 -11.98
CA LEU A 31 34.11 22.11 -11.31
C LEU A 31 34.19 22.00 -9.79
N ILE A 32 33.89 20.83 -9.22
CA ILE A 32 33.95 20.61 -7.77
C ILE A 32 35.38 20.74 -7.24
N ASN A 33 36.32 20.04 -7.87
CA ASN A 33 37.72 20.04 -7.46
C ASN A 33 38.34 21.44 -7.58
N LYS A 34 37.99 22.19 -8.63
CA LYS A 34 38.46 23.57 -8.83
C LYS A 34 37.86 24.54 -7.82
N ARG A 35 36.54 24.49 -7.57
CA ARG A 35 35.85 25.50 -6.74
C ARG A 35 36.16 25.36 -5.25
N TRP A 36 36.30 24.14 -4.76
CA TRP A 36 36.51 23.88 -3.33
C TRP A 36 37.89 23.30 -3.02
N ALA A 37 38.83 23.38 -3.97
CA ALA A 37 40.19 22.86 -3.84
C ALA A 37 40.23 21.40 -3.33
N THR A 38 39.29 20.57 -3.79
CA THR A 38 39.16 19.16 -3.40
C THR A 38 39.80 18.26 -4.44
N ASN A 39 40.00 16.98 -4.10
CA ASN A 39 40.55 15.97 -5.01
C ASN A 39 39.65 14.73 -5.08
N TYR A 40 38.37 14.94 -5.41
CA TYR A 40 37.43 13.84 -5.57
C TYR A 40 37.72 13.04 -6.84
N ALA A 41 37.74 11.71 -6.67
CA ALA A 41 37.81 10.78 -7.79
C ALA A 41 36.50 10.74 -8.55
N GLU A 42 36.57 10.60 -9.88
CA GLU A 42 35.39 10.52 -10.75
C GLU A 42 34.47 9.35 -10.36
N ASN A 43 35.04 8.22 -9.94
CA ASN A 43 34.27 7.05 -9.49
C ASN A 43 33.44 7.33 -8.22
N SER A 44 33.94 8.18 -7.30
CA SER A 44 33.20 8.57 -6.10
C SER A 44 31.97 9.39 -6.48
N LEU A 45 32.14 10.34 -7.40
CA LEU A 45 31.04 11.16 -7.92
C LEU A 45 30.02 10.31 -8.69
N ARG A 46 30.51 9.36 -9.50
CA ARG A 46 29.68 8.40 -10.25
C ARG A 46 28.82 7.55 -9.33
N ASN A 47 29.39 7.01 -8.27
CA ASN A 47 28.68 6.15 -7.33
C ASN A 47 27.59 6.94 -6.59
N HIS A 48 27.86 8.19 -6.24
CA HIS A 48 26.90 9.03 -5.57
C HIS A 48 25.72 9.40 -6.48
N LEU A 49 26.00 9.83 -7.72
CA LEU A 49 24.97 10.14 -8.71
C LEU A 49 24.19 8.90 -9.15
N ARG A 50 24.82 7.71 -9.19
CA ARG A 50 24.12 6.48 -9.57
C ARG A 50 23.01 6.10 -8.57
N LEU A 51 23.25 6.33 -7.28
CA LEU A 51 22.35 5.90 -6.21
C LEU A 51 21.41 7.01 -5.72
N HIS A 52 21.84 8.27 -5.81
CA HIS A 52 21.21 9.39 -5.10
C HIS A 52 21.02 10.63 -5.98
N ALA A 53 21.12 10.54 -7.31
CA ALA A 53 21.09 11.72 -8.18
C ALA A 53 19.89 12.66 -7.90
N SER A 54 18.67 12.13 -7.80
CA SER A 54 17.49 12.98 -7.54
C SER A 54 17.51 13.65 -6.17
N GLN A 55 18.07 12.99 -5.15
CA GLN A 55 18.23 13.52 -3.79
C GLN A 55 19.23 14.69 -3.72
N VAL A 56 20.19 14.75 -4.66
CA VAL A 56 21.12 15.87 -4.78
C VAL A 56 20.75 16.81 -5.93
N SER A 57 19.49 16.78 -6.38
CA SER A 57 18.93 17.64 -7.42
C SER A 57 19.58 17.48 -8.80
N TRP A 58 19.87 16.24 -9.21
CA TRP A 58 20.38 15.89 -10.54
C TRP A 58 19.53 14.79 -11.20
N VAL A 59 19.49 14.79 -12.52
CA VAL A 59 18.88 13.73 -13.34
C VAL A 59 19.83 13.32 -14.45
N ARG A 60 19.96 12.01 -14.68
CA ARG A 60 20.79 11.47 -15.76
C ARG A 60 20.01 11.42 -17.07
N ILE A 61 20.32 12.32 -18.00
CA ILE A 61 19.64 12.38 -19.29
C ILE A 61 20.29 11.48 -20.36
N HIS A 62 21.59 11.25 -20.29
CA HIS A 62 22.32 10.35 -21.21
C HIS A 62 23.45 9.62 -20.49
N ARG A 63 24.12 8.66 -21.18
CA ARG A 63 25.12 7.74 -20.59
C ARG A 63 26.05 8.40 -19.56
N ASN A 64 26.61 9.57 -19.84
CA ASN A 64 27.46 10.31 -18.89
C ASN A 64 27.05 11.78 -18.72
N GLN A 65 25.84 12.16 -19.12
CA GLN A 65 25.37 13.54 -19.02
C GLN A 65 24.27 13.66 -17.97
N TYR A 66 24.41 14.68 -17.15
CA TYR A 66 23.51 15.03 -16.06
C TYR A 66 22.97 16.43 -16.31
N LEU A 67 21.70 16.61 -15.96
CA LEU A 67 21.02 17.89 -15.93
C LEU A 67 20.56 18.15 -14.49
N SER A 68 20.56 19.41 -14.07
CA SER A 68 20.02 19.76 -12.77
C SER A 68 18.51 19.52 -12.77
N LEU A 69 18.01 18.97 -11.66
CA LEU A 69 16.60 18.64 -11.48
C LEU A 69 15.69 19.87 -11.64
N PRO A 70 16.05 21.07 -11.11
CA PRO A 70 15.27 22.29 -11.34
C PRO A 70 15.07 22.58 -12.82
N VAL A 71 16.11 22.47 -13.65
CA VAL A 71 16.00 22.74 -15.09
C VAL A 71 15.24 21.64 -15.82
N ALA A 72 15.40 20.40 -15.38
CA ALA A 72 14.73 19.26 -15.99
C ALA A 72 13.21 19.28 -15.75
N LEU A 73 12.79 19.77 -14.59
CA LEU A 73 11.41 19.72 -14.11
C LEU A 73 10.67 21.06 -14.18
N ASP A 74 11.35 22.19 -14.37
CA ASP A 74 10.67 23.49 -14.48
C ASP A 74 9.67 23.52 -15.65
N GLY A 75 8.44 23.92 -15.34
CA GLY A 75 7.30 23.94 -16.25
C GLY A 75 6.71 22.57 -16.57
N VAL A 76 7.20 21.48 -15.96
CA VAL A 76 6.64 20.14 -16.19
C VAL A 76 5.21 20.10 -15.69
N ARG A 77 4.33 19.53 -16.52
CA ARG A 77 2.93 19.30 -16.20
C ARG A 77 2.65 17.80 -16.14
N PHE A 78 1.94 17.38 -15.11
CA PHE A 78 1.46 16.01 -14.96
C PHE A 78 0.06 15.98 -14.37
N ARG A 79 -0.56 14.79 -14.38
CA ARG A 79 -1.94 14.57 -13.97
C ARG A 79 -1.98 13.59 -12.81
N CYS A 80 -2.85 13.87 -11.84
CA CYS A 80 -3.23 12.94 -10.79
C CYS A 80 -4.72 12.58 -10.94
N TRP A 81 -5.04 11.31 -10.66
CA TRP A 81 -6.40 10.80 -10.57
C TRP A 81 -6.67 10.34 -9.14
N PRO A 82 -7.38 11.14 -8.34
CA PRO A 82 -7.76 10.75 -6.99
C PRO A 82 -8.68 9.52 -7.01
N GLN A 83 -8.49 8.62 -6.05
CA GLN A 83 -9.37 7.47 -5.84
C GLN A 83 -10.68 7.90 -5.17
N PRO A 84 -11.78 7.15 -5.31
CA PRO A 84 -13.07 7.49 -4.68
C PRO A 84 -12.97 7.75 -3.17
N ALA A 85 -12.16 6.96 -2.46
CA ALA A 85 -11.89 7.16 -1.03
C ALA A 85 -11.14 8.47 -0.73
N GLU A 86 -10.21 8.89 -1.59
CA GLU A 86 -9.47 10.15 -1.46
C GLU A 86 -10.37 11.37 -1.73
N ILE A 87 -11.30 11.26 -2.68
CA ILE A 87 -12.30 12.29 -2.97
C ILE A 87 -13.23 12.47 -1.76
N THR A 88 -13.71 11.35 -1.21
CA THR A 88 -14.66 11.35 -0.08
C THR A 88 -14.04 11.89 1.21
N SER A 89 -12.81 11.47 1.53
CA SER A 89 -12.07 11.95 2.70
C SER A 89 -11.48 13.35 2.51
N GLY A 90 -11.30 13.80 1.26
CA GLY A 90 -10.57 15.01 0.89
C GLY A 90 -9.07 14.94 1.18
N LEU A 91 -8.51 13.74 1.35
CA LEU A 91 -7.08 13.52 1.62
C LEU A 91 -6.44 12.83 0.41
N LEU A 92 -5.65 13.59 -0.37
CA LEU A 92 -4.93 13.04 -1.53
C LEU A 92 -3.56 12.51 -1.12
N SER A 93 -3.26 11.24 -1.38
CA SER A 93 -1.94 10.66 -1.10
C SER A 93 -0.82 11.34 -1.90
N VAL A 94 0.32 11.65 -1.26
CA VAL A 94 1.51 12.14 -1.98
C VAL A 94 2.09 11.10 -2.94
N LYS A 95 1.66 9.83 -2.88
CA LYS A 95 2.05 8.79 -3.85
C LYS A 95 1.73 9.22 -5.30
N HIS A 96 0.67 9.99 -5.50
CA HIS A 96 0.33 10.59 -6.79
C HIS A 96 1.39 11.57 -7.31
N LEU A 97 2.14 12.21 -6.41
CA LEU A 97 3.18 13.19 -6.73
C LEU A 97 4.55 12.56 -6.93
N VAL A 98 4.74 11.28 -6.62
CA VAL A 98 6.01 10.58 -6.86
C VAL A 98 6.23 10.44 -8.38
N PRO A 99 7.47 10.61 -8.90
CA PRO A 99 8.72 10.92 -8.18
C PRO A 99 9.07 12.42 -8.14
N PHE A 100 8.12 13.32 -8.38
CA PHE A 100 8.33 14.77 -8.33
C PHE A 100 8.32 15.33 -6.90
N PHE A 101 7.86 14.53 -5.94
CA PHE A 101 7.84 14.83 -4.53
C PHE A 101 8.89 14.00 -3.78
N HIS A 102 9.64 14.65 -2.88
CA HIS A 102 10.59 13.99 -1.98
C HIS A 102 10.28 14.38 -0.52
N PRO A 103 10.15 13.42 0.42
CA PRO A 103 9.82 13.72 1.83
C PRO A 103 10.80 14.67 2.51
N ASP A 104 12.10 14.60 2.16
CA ASP A 104 13.16 15.43 2.74
C ASP A 104 13.13 16.89 2.23
N HIS A 105 12.38 17.15 1.14
CA HIS A 105 12.26 18.44 0.49
C HIS A 105 10.78 18.71 0.20
N GLN A 106 10.05 19.15 1.22
CA GLN A 106 8.62 19.46 1.08
C GLN A 106 8.45 20.67 0.14
N PRO A 107 7.82 20.49 -1.04
CA PRO A 107 7.52 21.60 -1.92
C PRO A 107 6.40 22.46 -1.36
N PHE A 108 6.35 23.71 -1.78
CA PHE A 108 5.20 24.57 -1.54
C PHE A 108 4.11 24.25 -2.56
N ILE A 109 2.90 23.99 -2.10
CA ILE A 109 1.79 23.55 -2.96
C ILE A 109 0.70 24.62 -2.91
N TYR A 110 0.21 25.03 -4.08
CA TYR A 110 -0.80 26.07 -4.22
C TYR A 110 -1.96 25.58 -5.07
N ASP A 111 -3.16 26.08 -4.79
CA ASP A 111 -4.30 25.97 -5.69
C ASP A 111 -4.28 27.05 -6.79
N GLU A 112 -5.30 27.07 -7.64
CA GLU A 112 -5.44 28.05 -8.73
C GLU A 112 -5.71 29.49 -8.24
N GLN A 113 -6.16 29.68 -7.00
CA GLN A 113 -6.33 30.98 -6.35
C GLN A 113 -5.04 31.48 -5.70
N GLY A 114 -4.03 30.61 -5.58
CA GLY A 114 -2.77 30.90 -4.92
C GLY A 114 -2.78 30.65 -3.41
N GLU A 115 -3.81 29.98 -2.88
CA GLU A 115 -3.86 29.53 -1.50
C GLU A 115 -2.94 28.33 -1.30
N MET A 116 -2.23 28.29 -0.17
CA MET A 116 -1.30 27.20 0.13
C MET A 116 -2.07 25.97 0.63
N ILE A 117 -1.87 24.84 -0.04
CA ILE A 117 -2.43 23.55 0.34
C ILE A 117 -1.50 22.88 1.37
N GLN A 118 -2.06 22.53 2.52
CA GLN A 118 -1.30 21.92 3.61
C GLN A 118 -1.01 20.45 3.35
N ILE A 119 0.19 20.02 3.75
CA ILE A 119 0.60 18.62 3.76
C ILE A 119 0.41 18.10 5.19
N GLY A 120 -0.59 17.26 5.39
CA GLY A 120 -0.85 16.59 6.65
C GLY A 120 -0.17 15.22 6.71
N ARG A 121 0.06 14.74 7.93
CA ARG A 121 0.30 13.31 8.19
C ARG A 121 -0.98 12.70 8.69
N ASN A 122 -1.46 11.63 8.04
CA ASN A 122 -2.53 10.84 8.62
C ASN A 122 -1.89 9.72 9.45
N PHE A 123 -2.14 9.70 10.76
CA PHE A 123 -1.59 8.69 11.68
C PHE A 123 -2.51 7.47 11.84
N GLN A 124 -3.70 7.48 11.23
CA GLN A 124 -4.70 6.40 11.37
C GLN A 124 -4.27 5.08 10.73
N LEU A 125 -3.23 5.08 9.91
CA LEU A 125 -2.60 3.87 9.37
C LEU A 125 -1.11 3.94 9.67
N PHE A 126 -0.70 3.35 10.80
CA PHE A 126 0.65 3.11 11.33
C PHE A 126 1.67 4.30 11.40
N PRO A 127 2.44 4.47 12.50
CA PRO A 127 3.34 5.62 12.71
C PRO A 127 4.45 5.86 11.67
N TRP A 128 4.84 4.85 10.88
CA TRP A 128 5.79 4.96 9.74
C TRP A 128 5.12 4.93 8.37
N THR A 129 3.83 4.56 8.31
CA THR A 129 3.00 4.66 7.11
C THR A 129 2.09 5.85 7.23
N ALA A 130 2.45 6.85 8.04
CA ALA A 130 1.91 8.19 7.94
C ALA A 130 2.16 8.68 6.51
N SER A 131 1.25 8.29 5.61
CA SER A 131 1.25 8.73 4.24
C SER A 131 1.04 10.22 4.36
N LEU A 132 1.95 10.96 3.77
CA LEU A 132 1.73 12.38 3.63
C LEU A 132 0.51 12.52 2.71
N HIS A 133 -0.42 13.35 3.11
CA HIS A 133 -1.61 13.66 2.31
C HIS A 133 -1.69 15.17 2.10
N LEU A 134 -2.21 15.57 0.95
CA LEU A 134 -2.67 16.93 0.74
C LEU A 134 -4.07 17.06 1.32
N GLN A 135 -4.29 18.09 2.14
CA GLN A 135 -5.60 18.43 2.66
C GLN A 135 -6.38 19.22 1.60
N LEU A 136 -7.23 18.52 0.85
CA LEU A 136 -7.98 19.06 -0.28
C LEU A 136 -9.50 19.13 -0.02
N GLN A 137 -9.97 18.89 1.21
CA GLN A 137 -11.40 18.86 1.54
C GLN A 137 -12.15 20.11 1.03
N GLN A 138 -11.64 21.29 1.35
CA GLN A 138 -12.27 22.55 0.94
C GLN A 138 -12.18 22.76 -0.58
N TRP A 139 -11.05 22.38 -1.18
CA TRP A 139 -10.82 22.52 -2.62
C TRP A 139 -11.73 21.58 -3.43
N PHE A 140 -11.88 20.31 -3.02
CA PHE A 140 -12.83 19.38 -3.63
C PHE A 140 -14.28 19.83 -3.49
N LYS A 141 -14.68 20.35 -2.32
CA LYS A 141 -16.02 20.93 -2.13
C LYS A 141 -16.27 22.12 -3.05
N ARG A 142 -15.29 23.01 -3.19
CA ARG A 142 -15.35 24.21 -4.07
C ARG A 142 -15.62 23.83 -5.52
N HIS A 143 -14.95 22.81 -6.04
CA HIS A 143 -15.08 22.34 -7.43
C HIS A 143 -16.19 21.32 -7.66
N ARG A 144 -16.84 20.83 -6.59
CA ARG A 144 -17.75 19.67 -6.65
C ARG A 144 -17.06 18.48 -7.32
N PHE A 145 -15.83 18.20 -6.87
CA PHE A 145 -14.96 17.20 -7.46
C PHE A 145 -15.63 15.81 -7.46
N GLY A 146 -15.72 15.20 -8.63
CA GLY A 146 -16.35 13.89 -8.83
C GLY A 146 -15.37 12.81 -9.27
N GLU A 147 -15.86 11.57 -9.36
CA GLU A 147 -15.08 10.45 -9.90
C GLU A 147 -14.70 10.71 -11.37
N GLY A 148 -13.44 10.45 -11.71
CA GLY A 148 -12.89 10.69 -13.05
C GLY A 148 -12.40 12.12 -13.29
N ASP A 149 -12.68 13.06 -12.40
CA ASP A 149 -12.07 14.38 -12.44
C ASP A 149 -10.56 14.29 -12.16
N SER A 150 -9.82 15.29 -12.65
CA SER A 150 -8.37 15.28 -12.66
C SER A 150 -7.79 16.50 -11.96
N ILE A 151 -6.66 16.28 -11.31
CA ILE A 151 -5.82 17.36 -10.79
C ILE A 151 -4.64 17.50 -11.76
N LEU A 152 -4.52 18.67 -12.37
CA LEU A 152 -3.36 19.02 -13.18
C LEU A 152 -2.34 19.73 -12.30
N VAL A 153 -1.11 19.23 -12.27
CA VAL A 153 -0.03 19.76 -11.45
C VAL A 153 1.05 20.35 -12.36
N GLU A 154 1.39 21.61 -12.15
CA GLU A 154 2.53 22.28 -12.78
C GLU A 154 3.66 22.50 -11.77
N ILE A 155 4.87 22.07 -12.12
CA ILE A 155 6.07 22.27 -11.31
C ILE A 155 6.76 23.56 -11.73
N ARG A 156 7.09 24.42 -10.77
CA ARG A 156 7.97 25.58 -10.99
C ARG A 156 9.05 25.64 -9.93
N TYR A 157 10.22 26.12 -10.31
CA TYR A 157 11.29 26.39 -9.37
C TYR A 157 11.46 27.89 -9.17
N ARG A 158 11.59 28.31 -7.90
CA ARG A 158 11.92 29.69 -7.54
C ARG A 158 13.26 29.72 -6.84
N ARG A 159 14.04 30.76 -7.15
CA ARG A 159 15.33 31.00 -6.51
C ARG A 159 15.13 31.98 -5.37
N SER A 160 15.38 31.54 -4.15
CA SER A 160 15.39 32.37 -2.95
C SER A 160 16.80 32.34 -2.36
N HIS A 161 17.51 33.47 -2.42
CA HIS A 161 18.90 33.58 -1.94
C HIS A 161 19.84 32.50 -2.54
N ASN A 162 20.20 31.50 -1.73
CA ASN A 162 21.10 30.38 -2.05
C ASN A 162 20.37 29.03 -2.15
N GLU A 163 19.04 29.03 -2.10
CA GLU A 163 18.22 27.83 -2.16
C GLU A 163 17.29 27.90 -3.38
N ILE A 164 16.97 26.71 -3.89
CA ILE A 164 15.98 26.54 -4.93
C ILE A 164 14.79 25.86 -4.29
N GLU A 165 13.66 26.55 -4.32
CA GLU A 165 12.39 26.10 -3.77
C GLU A 165 11.54 25.52 -4.90
N GLN A 166 10.95 24.35 -4.66
CA GLN A 166 10.01 23.73 -5.58
C GLN A 166 8.58 24.19 -5.22
N HIS A 167 7.86 24.67 -6.22
CA HIS A 167 6.47 25.07 -6.11
C HIS A 167 5.62 24.19 -7.04
N LEU A 168 4.54 23.62 -6.50
CA LEU A 168 3.55 22.86 -7.25
C LEU A 168 2.26 23.66 -7.32
N TYR A 169 1.72 23.84 -8.52
CA TYR A 169 0.44 24.53 -8.75
C TYR A 169 -0.59 23.51 -9.20
N LEU A 170 -1.63 23.33 -8.40
CA LEU A 170 -2.76 22.45 -8.69
C LEU A 170 -3.82 23.25 -9.44
N SER A 171 -4.44 22.59 -10.41
CA SER A 171 -5.60 23.11 -11.13
C SER A 171 -6.59 21.98 -11.40
N TYR A 172 -7.87 22.32 -11.31
CA TYR A 172 -8.96 21.39 -11.53
C TYR A 172 -9.23 21.19 -13.03
N GLU A 173 -9.41 19.94 -13.43
CA GLU A 173 -9.95 19.61 -14.75
C GLU A 173 -11.10 18.59 -14.62
N PRO A 174 -12.30 18.90 -15.14
CA PRO A 174 -13.41 17.97 -15.10
C PRO A 174 -13.18 16.79 -16.07
N ALA A 175 -13.73 15.62 -15.75
CA ALA A 175 -13.62 14.40 -16.56
C ALA A 175 -13.99 14.63 -18.03
N ALA A 176 -15.02 15.44 -18.29
CA ALA A 176 -15.50 15.77 -19.64
C ALA A 176 -14.54 16.65 -20.45
N ALA A 177 -13.62 17.38 -19.80
CA ALA A 177 -12.62 18.20 -20.48
C ALA A 177 -11.37 17.40 -20.87
N PHE A 178 -11.22 16.17 -20.35
CA PHE A 178 -10.06 15.34 -20.64
C PHE A 178 -9.99 14.91 -22.11
N GLN A 179 -8.88 15.25 -22.77
CA GLN A 179 -8.68 14.97 -24.20
C GLN A 179 -7.94 13.65 -24.44
N ALA A 180 -8.55 12.53 -24.07
CA ALA A 180 -7.94 11.18 -24.16
C ALA A 180 -7.30 10.87 -25.53
N GLN A 181 -8.00 11.20 -26.62
CA GLN A 181 -7.52 10.92 -27.98
C GLN A 181 -6.30 11.78 -28.37
N ALA A 182 -6.19 13.00 -27.83
CA ALA A 182 -5.08 13.91 -28.12
C ALA A 182 -3.78 13.46 -27.45
N VAL A 183 -3.88 12.79 -26.30
CA VAL A 183 -2.73 12.34 -25.50
C VAL A 183 -2.34 10.88 -25.71
N ALA A 184 -3.15 10.08 -26.42
CA ALA A 184 -2.90 8.65 -26.61
C ALA A 184 -1.49 8.34 -27.19
N GLY A 185 -1.05 9.11 -28.19
CA GLY A 185 0.29 8.96 -28.76
C GLY A 185 1.41 9.36 -27.79
N GLN A 186 1.17 10.37 -26.96
CA GLN A 186 2.08 10.80 -25.90
C GLN A 186 2.19 9.73 -24.81
N ASP A 187 1.07 9.17 -24.35
CA ASP A 187 1.01 8.11 -23.34
C ASP A 187 1.78 6.87 -23.79
N GLN A 188 1.57 6.44 -25.05
CA GLN A 188 2.28 5.29 -25.61
C GLN A 188 3.78 5.54 -25.71
N ALA A 189 4.19 6.73 -26.19
CA ALA A 189 5.59 7.11 -26.26
C ALA A 189 6.24 7.19 -24.87
N PHE A 190 5.50 7.69 -23.88
CA PHE A 190 5.97 7.80 -22.50
C PHE A 190 6.19 6.42 -21.87
N LEU A 191 5.20 5.54 -21.97
CA LEU A 191 5.28 4.18 -21.46
C LEU A 191 6.43 3.40 -22.10
N GLN A 192 6.59 3.50 -23.43
CA GLN A 192 7.70 2.87 -24.13
C GLN A 192 9.06 3.38 -23.61
N ALA A 193 9.21 4.69 -23.44
CA ALA A 193 10.44 5.28 -22.94
C ALA A 193 10.73 4.89 -21.47
N ILE A 194 9.70 4.73 -20.63
CA ILE A 194 9.83 4.19 -19.27
C ILE A 194 10.37 2.76 -19.32
N VAL A 195 9.80 1.89 -20.16
CA VAL A 195 10.23 0.49 -20.32
C VAL A 195 11.68 0.41 -20.80
N GLU A 196 12.05 1.19 -21.82
CA GLU A 196 13.41 1.24 -22.35
C GLU A 196 14.42 1.72 -21.31
N GLN A 197 14.07 2.76 -20.55
CA GLN A 197 14.92 3.30 -19.50
C GLN A 197 15.08 2.29 -18.36
N PHE A 198 13.99 1.65 -17.93
CA PHE A 198 14.00 0.60 -16.91
C PHE A 198 14.89 -0.58 -17.32
N ASP A 199 14.74 -1.06 -18.55
CA ASP A 199 15.56 -2.15 -19.09
C ASP A 199 17.04 -1.78 -19.19
N SER A 200 17.36 -0.51 -19.51
CA SER A 200 18.75 -0.01 -19.56
C SER A 200 19.45 0.01 -18.19
N LEU A 201 18.67 0.02 -17.10
CA LEU A 201 19.17 0.05 -15.72
C LEU A 201 19.29 -1.35 -15.10
N GLY A 202 19.04 -2.41 -15.87
CA GLY A 202 19.12 -3.81 -15.44
C GLY A 202 17.76 -4.49 -15.36
N GLY A 203 16.69 -3.71 -15.21
CA GLY A 203 15.31 -4.17 -15.36
C GLY A 203 14.81 -5.17 -14.31
N THR A 204 15.33 -5.11 -13.07
CA THR A 204 14.87 -5.93 -11.95
C THR A 204 13.99 -5.13 -11.00
N ASP A 205 14.60 -4.16 -10.32
CA ASP A 205 14.06 -3.32 -9.27
C ASP A 205 14.76 -1.95 -9.38
N VAL A 206 14.01 -0.93 -9.75
CA VAL A 206 14.57 0.40 -10.01
C VAL A 206 13.65 1.46 -9.43
N TRP A 207 14.21 2.36 -8.62
CA TRP A 207 13.48 3.52 -8.10
C TRP A 207 12.82 4.31 -9.23
N ALA A 208 11.53 4.66 -9.07
CA ALA A 208 10.76 5.38 -10.09
C ALA A 208 11.45 6.68 -10.52
N ALA A 209 12.09 7.39 -9.58
CA ALA A 209 12.88 8.59 -9.86
C ALA A 209 14.01 8.36 -10.89
N ALA A 210 14.67 7.20 -10.87
CA ALA A 210 15.75 6.88 -11.81
C ALA A 210 15.26 6.51 -13.21
N VAL A 211 13.95 6.26 -13.37
CA VAL A 211 13.32 5.87 -14.63
C VAL A 211 12.51 7.03 -15.21
N VAL A 212 11.53 7.52 -14.45
CA VAL A 212 10.54 8.49 -14.88
C VAL A 212 11.17 9.87 -15.07
N LEU A 213 12.00 10.35 -14.14
CA LEU A 213 12.60 11.70 -14.25
C LEU A 213 13.48 11.85 -15.50
N PRO A 214 14.39 10.91 -15.85
CA PRO A 214 15.12 10.98 -17.11
C PRO A 214 14.26 10.97 -18.37
N VAL A 215 13.15 10.24 -18.36
CA VAL A 215 12.25 10.17 -19.50
C VAL A 215 11.54 11.50 -19.69
N ILE A 216 11.01 12.07 -18.61
CA ILE A 216 10.36 13.39 -18.63
C ILE A 216 11.34 14.50 -18.99
N ALA A 217 12.55 14.50 -18.42
CA ALA A 217 13.58 15.50 -18.70
C ALA A 217 13.94 15.57 -20.20
N ARG A 218 13.81 14.45 -20.92
CA ARG A 218 14.07 14.35 -22.37
C ARG A 218 12.83 14.57 -23.23
N ALA A 219 11.63 14.49 -22.64
CA ALA A 219 10.39 14.57 -23.38
C ALA A 219 10.18 16.01 -23.89
N PRO A 220 9.95 16.20 -25.20
CA PRO A 220 9.64 17.52 -25.75
C PRO A 220 8.25 18.01 -25.31
N TRP A 221 7.34 17.08 -25.00
CA TRP A 221 5.97 17.35 -24.57
C TRP A 221 5.82 17.60 -23.07
N ARG A 222 6.91 17.57 -22.28
CA ARG A 222 6.85 17.63 -20.80
C ARG A 222 6.16 18.86 -20.21
N THR A 223 6.13 19.97 -20.95
CA THR A 223 5.47 21.23 -20.55
C THR A 223 4.13 21.46 -21.26
N SER A 224 3.71 20.52 -22.11
CA SER A 224 2.45 20.57 -22.85
C SER A 224 1.28 20.05 -22.00
N TYR A 225 0.11 19.94 -22.60
CA TYR A 225 -1.04 19.32 -21.94
C TYR A 225 -0.70 17.89 -21.46
N PRO A 226 -0.86 17.56 -20.18
CA PRO A 226 -0.42 16.29 -19.63
C PRO A 226 -1.35 15.15 -20.03
N GLY A 227 -0.74 14.00 -20.29
CA GLY A 227 -1.43 12.74 -20.55
C GLY A 227 -2.03 12.11 -19.29
N ARG A 228 -2.28 10.80 -19.35
CA ARG A 228 -2.75 10.04 -18.19
C ARG A 228 -1.65 9.94 -17.11
N PRO A 229 -2.01 9.73 -15.83
CA PRO A 229 -1.01 9.54 -14.78
C PRO A 229 -0.12 8.34 -15.12
N TRP A 230 1.19 8.48 -14.93
CA TRP A 230 2.16 7.45 -15.33
C TRP A 230 2.02 6.15 -14.53
N GLN A 231 1.52 6.25 -13.29
CA GLN A 231 1.21 5.11 -12.43
C GLN A 231 0.15 4.21 -13.09
N HIS A 232 -0.95 4.81 -13.56
CA HIS A 232 -2.00 4.10 -14.30
C HIS A 232 -1.49 3.50 -15.62
N LEU A 233 -0.64 4.23 -16.35
CA LEU A 233 -0.04 3.71 -17.59
C LEU A 233 0.85 2.47 -17.35
N LEU A 234 1.49 2.39 -16.18
CA LEU A 234 2.30 1.22 -15.80
C LEU A 234 1.43 0.02 -15.41
N GLU A 235 0.36 0.26 -14.64
CA GLU A 235 -0.59 -0.77 -14.23
C GLU A 235 -1.23 -1.47 -15.44
N GLU A 236 -1.52 -0.73 -16.52
CA GLU A 236 -2.06 -1.27 -17.78
C GLU A 236 -1.05 -2.14 -18.57
N HIS A 237 0.25 -2.10 -18.25
CA HIS A 237 1.31 -2.70 -19.09
C HIS A 237 1.66 -4.17 -18.75
N ASP A 238 0.98 -4.80 -17.76
CA ASP A 238 1.10 -6.20 -17.32
C ASP A 238 2.51 -6.72 -16.91
N ARG A 239 3.57 -5.92 -17.12
CA ARG A 239 4.99 -6.34 -17.01
C ARG A 239 5.76 -5.60 -15.92
N LEU A 240 5.32 -4.40 -15.56
CA LEU A 240 5.97 -3.51 -14.62
C LEU A 240 4.95 -3.12 -13.56
N PHE A 241 5.34 -3.19 -12.29
CA PHE A 241 4.50 -2.82 -11.16
C PHE A 241 5.23 -1.78 -10.31
N LEU A 242 4.48 -0.83 -9.77
CA LEU A 242 4.97 0.11 -8.78
C LEU A 242 4.67 -0.46 -7.39
N ASP A 243 5.69 -0.63 -6.56
CA ASP A 243 5.48 -0.98 -5.15
C ASP A 243 5.19 0.25 -4.29
N GLU A 244 4.76 0.03 -3.05
CA GLU A 244 4.42 1.10 -2.11
C GLU A 244 5.62 1.99 -1.73
N THR A 245 6.85 1.56 -2.02
CA THR A 245 8.07 2.32 -1.77
C THR A 245 8.47 3.24 -2.93
N GLY A 246 7.72 3.22 -4.03
CA GLY A 246 8.02 3.97 -5.24
C GLY A 246 9.07 3.29 -6.13
N THR A 247 9.23 1.97 -6.02
CA THR A 247 10.14 1.16 -6.85
C THR A 247 9.37 0.47 -7.97
N ILE A 248 9.86 0.58 -9.20
CA ILE A 248 9.34 -0.14 -10.37
C ILE A 248 9.99 -1.54 -10.39
N ILE A 249 9.16 -2.58 -10.47
CA ILE A 249 9.58 -3.98 -10.43
C ILE A 249 9.07 -4.71 -11.68
N ASN A 250 9.89 -5.58 -12.26
CA ASN A 250 9.48 -6.46 -13.35
C ASN A 250 9.32 -7.90 -12.85
N ASP A 251 8.06 -8.31 -12.64
CA ASP A 251 7.72 -9.66 -12.15
C ASP A 251 8.35 -10.75 -13.04
N ARG A 252 8.45 -10.55 -14.37
CA ARG A 252 9.01 -11.55 -15.30
C ARG A 252 10.55 -11.66 -15.27
N LYS A 253 11.30 -10.57 -15.04
CA LYS A 253 12.77 -10.59 -15.02
C LYS A 253 13.34 -11.03 -13.67
N VAL A 254 12.66 -10.68 -12.57
CA VAL A 254 12.97 -11.23 -11.23
C VAL A 254 12.82 -12.75 -11.27
N LEU A 255 11.76 -13.26 -11.93
CA LEU A 255 11.58 -14.69 -12.19
C LEU A 255 12.69 -15.29 -13.07
N GLN A 256 13.16 -14.62 -14.14
CA GLN A 256 14.22 -15.15 -15.03
C GLN A 256 15.60 -15.23 -14.38
N LEU A 257 15.99 -14.26 -13.55
CA LEU A 257 17.27 -14.28 -12.82
C LEU A 257 17.32 -15.34 -11.73
N LEU A 258 16.15 -15.77 -11.24
CA LEU A 258 16.01 -16.85 -10.27
C LEU A 258 15.79 -18.23 -10.92
N THR A 259 15.55 -18.30 -12.24
CA THR A 259 15.25 -19.54 -13.00
C THR A 259 16.30 -19.93 -14.03
N THR A 260 17.45 -19.26 -14.11
CA THR A 260 18.61 -19.76 -14.90
C THR A 260 19.24 -21.06 -14.37
N ASP A 261 18.59 -21.74 -13.44
CA ASP A 261 18.79 -23.17 -13.26
C ASP A 261 17.46 -23.91 -13.54
N ARG A 262 17.46 -24.62 -14.67
CA ARG A 262 16.47 -25.60 -15.19
C ARG A 262 15.39 -25.11 -16.16
N ASN A 263 15.56 -25.62 -17.38
CA ASN A 263 14.56 -25.87 -18.42
C ASN A 263 13.17 -26.21 -17.84
N ILE A 264 12.11 -25.67 -18.45
CA ILE A 264 11.00 -26.41 -19.08
C ILE A 264 10.01 -25.41 -19.72
N SER A 265 9.46 -25.85 -20.85
CA SER A 265 8.65 -25.17 -21.84
C SER A 265 7.31 -24.56 -21.36
N ARG A 266 6.92 -23.47 -22.05
CA ARG A 266 5.56 -22.89 -22.11
C ARG A 266 4.51 -23.89 -22.61
N PRO A 267 3.24 -23.66 -22.26
CA PRO A 267 2.29 -23.31 -23.31
C PRO A 267 1.37 -22.12 -22.96
N THR A 268 1.03 -21.38 -24.00
CA THR A 268 0.00 -20.33 -24.11
C THR A 268 -1.41 -20.91 -24.15
N ALA A 269 -2.38 -20.29 -23.48
CA ALA A 269 -3.79 -20.25 -23.95
C ALA A 269 -4.60 -19.15 -23.24
N ARG A 270 -5.51 -18.56 -24.03
CA ARG A 270 -6.43 -17.45 -23.75
C ARG A 270 -7.51 -17.79 -22.70
N VAL A 271 -7.94 -16.74 -22.01
CA VAL A 271 -9.17 -16.63 -21.21
C VAL A 271 -10.42 -16.85 -22.07
N THR A 272 -11.41 -17.58 -21.53
CA THR A 272 -12.85 -17.29 -21.73
C THR A 272 -13.67 -17.76 -20.51
N ALA A 273 -14.39 -16.78 -19.94
CA ALA A 273 -15.68 -16.77 -19.23
C ALA A 273 -16.10 -17.79 -18.15
N SER A 274 -16.77 -17.20 -17.15
CA SER A 274 -17.46 -17.69 -15.97
C SER A 274 -18.51 -18.80 -16.21
N SER A 275 -18.49 -19.82 -15.35
CA SER A 275 -19.68 -20.49 -14.80
C SER A 275 -19.26 -21.35 -13.59
N ALA A 276 -20.01 -21.24 -12.48
CA ALA A 276 -19.83 -22.01 -11.25
C ALA A 276 -20.19 -23.50 -11.42
N VAL A 277 -19.29 -24.24 -12.06
CA VAL A 277 -19.22 -25.70 -11.98
C VAL A 277 -17.80 -25.99 -11.54
N SER A 278 -17.62 -26.58 -10.36
CA SER A 278 -16.31 -26.94 -9.79
C SER A 278 -15.48 -27.64 -10.86
N LYS A 279 -14.47 -26.94 -11.39
CA LYS A 279 -13.63 -27.49 -12.44
C LYS A 279 -12.71 -28.52 -11.79
N PRO A 280 -12.27 -29.59 -12.49
CA PRO A 280 -11.32 -30.56 -11.94
C PRO A 280 -9.99 -29.94 -11.46
N GLN A 281 -9.68 -28.70 -11.89
CA GLN A 281 -8.55 -27.91 -11.39
C GLN A 281 -8.76 -27.39 -9.96
N ASP A 282 -10.01 -27.09 -9.56
CA ASP A 282 -10.37 -26.59 -8.23
C ASP A 282 -10.21 -27.71 -7.18
N ALA A 283 -10.63 -28.94 -7.53
CA ALA A 283 -10.49 -30.11 -6.68
C ALA A 283 -9.03 -30.49 -6.42
N ALA A 284 -8.17 -30.37 -7.44
CA ALA A 284 -6.73 -30.61 -7.29
C ALA A 284 -6.06 -29.54 -6.39
N LEU A 285 -6.43 -28.27 -6.55
CA LEU A 285 -5.92 -27.19 -5.70
C LEU A 285 -6.39 -27.33 -4.24
N LEU A 286 -7.65 -27.71 -4.02
CA LEU A 286 -8.18 -27.99 -2.68
C LEU A 286 -7.45 -29.15 -2.01
N GLN A 287 -7.15 -30.22 -2.74
CA GLN A 287 -6.35 -31.33 -2.23
C GLN A 287 -4.94 -30.86 -1.85
N ASP A 288 -4.28 -30.10 -2.72
CA ASP A 288 -2.97 -29.50 -2.46
C ASP A 288 -2.95 -28.60 -1.20
N ILE A 289 -4.00 -27.79 -1.02
CA ILE A 289 -4.18 -26.93 0.17
C ILE A 289 -4.39 -27.78 1.42
N ALA A 290 -5.22 -28.83 1.34
CA ALA A 290 -5.46 -29.74 2.45
C ALA A 290 -4.19 -30.49 2.87
N GLU A 291 -3.39 -30.95 1.91
CA GLU A 291 -2.10 -31.60 2.15
C GLU A 291 -1.11 -30.63 2.83
N LEU A 292 -1.03 -29.38 2.35
CA LEU A 292 -0.18 -28.35 2.97
C LEU A 292 -0.62 -28.06 4.42
N LYS A 293 -1.93 -27.94 4.67
CA LYS A 293 -2.47 -27.72 6.03
C LYS A 293 -2.09 -28.85 6.98
N GLN A 294 -2.25 -30.11 6.54
CA GLN A 294 -1.84 -31.27 7.34
C GLN A 294 -0.33 -31.30 7.59
N GLU A 295 0.48 -30.88 6.61
CA GLU A 295 1.93 -30.78 6.76
C GLU A 295 2.31 -29.73 7.80
N ILE A 296 1.73 -28.53 7.73
CA ILE A 296 1.95 -27.44 8.69
C ILE A 296 1.51 -27.88 10.10
N GLN A 297 0.35 -28.50 10.24
CA GLN A 297 -0.14 -29.03 11.53
C GLN A 297 0.79 -30.09 12.10
N ARG A 298 1.29 -31.01 11.28
CA ARG A 298 2.23 -32.03 11.73
C ARG A 298 3.55 -31.43 12.20
N SER A 299 4.09 -30.45 11.47
CA SER A 299 5.30 -29.73 11.89
C SER A 299 5.07 -28.99 13.21
N ARG A 300 3.93 -28.29 13.35
CA ARG A 300 3.52 -27.62 14.59
C ARG A 300 3.50 -28.55 15.79
N GLU A 301 2.91 -29.73 15.63
CA GLU A 301 2.87 -30.76 16.67
C GLU A 301 4.27 -31.30 17.02
N GLN A 302 5.17 -31.43 16.05
CA GLN A 302 6.56 -31.83 16.30
C GLN A 302 7.31 -30.79 17.14
N ASP A 303 7.15 -29.49 16.87
CA ASP A 303 7.83 -28.44 17.63
C ASP A 303 7.21 -28.26 19.03
N ARG A 304 5.90 -28.53 19.16
CA ARG A 304 5.25 -28.63 20.47
C ARG A 304 5.84 -29.79 21.30
N GLN A 305 6.00 -30.96 20.69
CA GLN A 305 6.63 -32.12 21.34
C GLN A 305 8.11 -31.89 21.66
N ALA A 306 8.81 -31.09 20.86
CA ALA A 306 10.18 -30.68 21.11
C ALA A 306 10.32 -29.59 22.20
N GLY A 307 9.21 -29.07 22.73
CA GLY A 307 9.20 -28.03 23.76
C GLY A 307 9.56 -26.63 23.24
N VAL A 308 9.57 -26.42 21.92
CA VAL A 308 9.88 -25.13 21.28
C VAL A 308 8.65 -24.21 21.23
N TRP A 309 7.46 -24.79 21.32
CA TRP A 309 6.18 -24.08 21.29
C TRP A 309 5.21 -24.68 22.29
N ASP A 310 4.38 -23.85 22.92
CA ASP A 310 3.37 -24.23 23.91
C ASP A 310 2.08 -24.79 23.28
N GLY A 311 1.88 -24.56 21.98
CA GLY A 311 0.71 -24.99 21.23
C GLY A 311 -0.35 -23.90 21.06
N THR A 312 -0.10 -22.69 21.57
CA THR A 312 -1.04 -21.57 21.49
C THR A 312 -0.78 -20.76 20.22
N LEU A 313 -1.77 -20.68 19.33
CA LEU A 313 -1.72 -19.77 18.18
C LEU A 313 -2.18 -18.38 18.65
N SER A 314 -1.43 -17.35 18.28
CA SER A 314 -1.87 -15.98 18.48
C SER A 314 -2.64 -15.50 17.24
N ARG A 315 -3.72 -14.74 17.48
CA ARG A 315 -4.51 -14.08 16.43
C ARG A 315 -4.93 -12.70 16.95
N ILE A 316 -3.97 -11.78 17.05
CA ILE A 316 -4.25 -10.39 17.44
C ILE A 316 -4.41 -9.51 16.18
N SER A 317 -3.90 -9.94 15.03
CA SER A 317 -4.00 -9.17 13.79
C SER A 317 -5.37 -9.34 13.10
N PRO A 318 -6.16 -8.26 12.89
CA PRO A 318 -7.40 -8.30 12.12
C PRO A 318 -7.14 -8.50 10.62
N MET A 319 -8.15 -8.97 9.89
CA MET A 319 -8.15 -8.95 8.42
C MET A 319 -8.28 -7.49 7.95
N SER A 320 -7.88 -7.16 6.71
CA SER A 320 -8.07 -5.80 6.21
C SER A 320 -9.56 -5.48 6.02
N ASP A 321 -9.99 -4.30 6.47
CA ASP A 321 -11.38 -3.83 6.47
C ASP A 321 -12.12 -3.99 5.11
N GLU A 322 -11.41 -3.93 3.98
CA GLU A 322 -12.00 -4.08 2.63
C GLU A 322 -12.52 -5.50 2.32
N ASP A 323 -11.89 -6.55 2.87
CA ASP A 323 -12.31 -7.93 2.63
C ASP A 323 -13.31 -8.42 3.70
N ASP A 324 -13.36 -7.79 4.88
CA ASP A 324 -14.31 -8.13 5.94
C ASP A 324 -15.74 -7.70 5.59
N GLU A 325 -15.95 -6.50 5.04
CA GLU A 325 -17.29 -6.07 4.58
C GLU A 325 -17.81 -6.94 3.44
N LEU A 326 -16.98 -7.20 2.41
CA LEU A 326 -17.36 -8.03 1.27
C LEU A 326 -17.61 -9.49 1.69
N MET A 327 -16.83 -10.04 2.62
CA MET A 327 -17.01 -11.42 3.08
C MET A 327 -18.17 -11.59 4.06
N ILE A 328 -18.45 -10.59 4.91
CA ILE A 328 -19.61 -10.59 5.81
C ILE A 328 -20.90 -10.42 5.00
N GLU A 329 -20.90 -9.55 3.97
CA GLU A 329 -22.03 -9.44 3.04
C GLU A 329 -22.23 -10.72 2.24
N GLU A 330 -21.18 -11.33 1.71
CA GLU A 330 -21.28 -12.59 0.95
C GLU A 330 -21.62 -13.80 1.85
N LEU A 331 -21.20 -13.81 3.13
CA LEU A 331 -21.63 -14.79 4.14
C LEU A 331 -23.14 -14.64 4.43
N LYS A 332 -23.61 -13.42 4.65
CA LYS A 332 -25.05 -13.15 4.81
C LYS A 332 -25.83 -13.53 3.56
N LEU A 333 -25.30 -13.26 2.37
CA LEU A 333 -25.94 -13.58 1.10
C LEU A 333 -25.98 -15.09 0.82
N ASN A 334 -24.89 -15.82 1.08
CA ASN A 334 -24.84 -17.27 0.90
C ASN A 334 -25.71 -18.02 1.92
N ASP A 335 -25.75 -17.59 3.17
CA ASP A 335 -26.66 -18.14 4.18
C ASP A 335 -28.12 -17.83 3.84
N LEU A 336 -28.40 -16.62 3.32
CA LEU A 336 -29.72 -16.24 2.81
C LEU A 336 -30.12 -17.10 1.59
N PHE A 337 -29.22 -17.31 0.63
CA PHE A 337 -29.48 -18.14 -0.54
C PHE A 337 -29.67 -19.62 -0.17
N ALA A 338 -28.90 -20.14 0.78
CA ALA A 338 -29.05 -21.50 1.29
C ALA A 338 -30.40 -21.65 2.02
N HIS A 339 -30.78 -20.67 2.84
CA HIS A 339 -32.07 -20.62 3.52
C HIS A 339 -33.25 -20.56 2.54
N ILE A 340 -33.21 -19.63 1.57
CA ILE A 340 -34.23 -19.50 0.52
C ILE A 340 -34.33 -20.80 -0.29
N SER A 341 -33.21 -21.39 -0.68
CA SER A 341 -33.19 -22.64 -1.45
C SER A 341 -33.76 -23.83 -0.68
N ALA A 342 -33.46 -23.94 0.62
CA ALA A 342 -34.00 -24.98 1.48
C ALA A 342 -35.52 -24.80 1.68
N ARG A 343 -35.95 -23.56 1.91
CA ARG A 343 -37.35 -23.23 2.15
C ARG A 343 -38.22 -23.37 0.89
N LEU A 344 -37.69 -23.02 -0.29
CA LEU A 344 -38.34 -23.29 -1.57
C LEU A 344 -38.52 -24.79 -1.82
N ARG A 345 -37.54 -25.63 -1.45
CA ARG A 345 -37.66 -27.11 -1.52
C ARG A 345 -38.61 -27.70 -0.49
N GLU A 346 -38.88 -27.02 0.61
CA GLU A 346 -39.87 -27.48 1.58
C GLU A 346 -41.30 -27.18 1.12
N VAL A 347 -41.50 -26.04 0.46
CA VAL A 347 -42.83 -25.48 0.22
C VAL A 347 -43.39 -25.83 -1.17
N LEU A 348 -42.53 -25.91 -2.19
CA LEU A 348 -42.95 -26.18 -3.56
C LEU A 348 -43.40 -27.64 -3.74
N PRO A 349 -44.44 -27.93 -4.56
CA PRO A 349 -44.84 -29.30 -4.87
C PRO A 349 -43.71 -30.09 -5.56
N PRO A 350 -43.60 -31.42 -5.33
CA PRO A 350 -42.51 -32.25 -5.87
C PRO A 350 -42.43 -32.20 -7.40
N ASP A 351 -43.58 -32.09 -8.09
CA ASP A 351 -43.65 -31.97 -9.55
C ASP A 351 -43.03 -30.66 -10.06
N VAL A 352 -43.06 -29.59 -9.27
CA VAL A 352 -42.49 -28.29 -9.59
C VAL A 352 -40.99 -28.29 -9.30
N GLN A 353 -40.56 -28.94 -8.23
CA GLN A 353 -39.13 -29.10 -7.90
C GLN A 353 -38.37 -29.86 -8.97
N GLN A 354 -38.98 -30.93 -9.50
CA GLN A 354 -38.39 -31.74 -10.57
C GLN A 354 -38.32 -30.98 -11.91
N ARG A 355 -39.23 -30.02 -12.13
CA ARG A 355 -39.16 -29.11 -13.28
C ARG A 355 -38.10 -28.03 -13.09
N LEU A 356 -37.96 -27.49 -11.89
CA LEU A 356 -36.93 -26.51 -11.53
C LEU A 356 -35.51 -27.09 -11.60
N SER A 357 -35.30 -28.34 -11.17
CA SER A 357 -33.99 -28.99 -11.21
C SER A 357 -33.49 -29.29 -12.64
N ASN A 358 -34.41 -29.34 -13.61
CA ASN A 358 -34.12 -29.67 -15.01
C ASN A 358 -34.27 -28.48 -15.97
N ALA A 359 -34.63 -27.29 -15.44
CA ALA A 359 -34.89 -26.10 -16.24
C ALA A 359 -33.63 -25.26 -16.47
N SER A 360 -33.54 -24.62 -17.64
CA SER A 360 -32.56 -23.55 -17.88
C SER A 360 -32.89 -22.30 -17.04
N PRO A 361 -31.95 -21.36 -16.83
CA PRO A 361 -32.19 -20.18 -15.98
C PRO A 361 -33.42 -19.35 -16.36
N ALA A 362 -33.70 -19.19 -17.67
CA ALA A 362 -34.86 -18.47 -18.16
C ALA A 362 -36.19 -19.24 -17.96
N GLU A 363 -36.15 -20.57 -18.01
CA GLU A 363 -37.31 -21.43 -17.74
C GLU A 363 -37.59 -21.51 -16.24
N ALA A 364 -36.55 -21.49 -15.40
CA ALA A 364 -36.66 -21.47 -13.94
C ALA A 364 -37.38 -20.20 -13.46
N GLU A 365 -37.05 -19.05 -14.03
CA GLU A 365 -37.75 -17.78 -13.75
C GLU A 365 -39.23 -17.88 -14.08
N THR A 366 -39.58 -18.42 -15.27
CA THR A 366 -40.97 -18.61 -15.70
C THR A 366 -41.74 -19.56 -14.78
N ILE A 367 -41.09 -20.64 -14.32
CA ILE A 367 -41.68 -21.61 -13.39
C ILE A 367 -41.92 -20.95 -12.02
N LEU A 368 -40.94 -20.21 -11.47
CA LEU A 368 -41.07 -19.53 -10.19
C LEU A 368 -42.13 -18.42 -10.23
N SER A 369 -42.20 -17.64 -11.32
CA SER A 369 -43.25 -16.63 -11.52
C SER A 369 -44.65 -17.26 -11.52
N SER A 370 -44.81 -18.45 -12.10
CA SER A 370 -46.11 -19.17 -12.08
C SER A 370 -46.52 -19.65 -10.68
N GLN A 371 -45.57 -19.77 -9.76
CA GLN A 371 -45.77 -20.22 -8.38
C GLN A 371 -45.74 -19.07 -7.36
N LEU A 372 -45.58 -17.82 -7.80
CA LEU A 372 -45.43 -16.66 -6.93
C LEU A 372 -46.60 -16.51 -5.96
N ASN A 373 -47.85 -16.63 -6.45
CA ASN A 373 -49.05 -16.55 -5.61
C ASN A 373 -49.12 -17.68 -4.57
N TYR A 374 -48.61 -18.86 -4.91
CA TYR A 374 -48.55 -19.99 -3.99
C TYR A 374 -47.47 -19.79 -2.92
N LEU A 375 -46.30 -19.27 -3.31
CA LEU A 375 -45.20 -18.93 -2.41
C LEU A 375 -45.57 -17.79 -1.47
N LEU A 376 -46.26 -16.74 -1.94
CA LEU A 376 -46.73 -15.63 -1.10
C LEU A 376 -47.67 -16.08 0.02
N VAL A 377 -48.46 -17.14 -0.21
CA VAL A 377 -49.40 -17.69 0.78
C VAL A 377 -48.75 -18.70 1.72
N LYS A 378 -47.83 -19.53 1.21
CA LYS A 378 -47.27 -20.66 1.96
C LYS A 378 -45.90 -20.39 2.60
N ALA A 379 -45.15 -19.44 2.06
CA ALA A 379 -43.86 -19.01 2.55
C ALA A 379 -43.70 -17.48 2.45
N PRO A 380 -44.55 -16.71 3.15
CA PRO A 380 -44.49 -15.24 3.16
C PRO A 380 -43.16 -14.72 3.73
N ASP A 381 -42.45 -15.53 4.50
CA ASP A 381 -41.09 -15.32 5.01
C ASP A 381 -40.03 -15.20 3.90
N LEU A 382 -40.29 -15.74 2.70
CA LEU A 382 -39.40 -15.61 1.54
C LEU A 382 -39.51 -14.24 0.85
N PHE A 383 -40.48 -13.42 1.24
CA PHE A 383 -40.69 -12.11 0.66
C PHE A 383 -40.36 -11.03 1.69
N PRO A 384 -39.60 -9.99 1.30
CA PRO A 384 -39.32 -8.89 2.20
C PRO A 384 -40.64 -8.27 2.65
N LYS A 385 -40.83 -8.17 3.97
CA LYS A 385 -41.95 -7.43 4.55
C LYS A 385 -41.70 -5.96 4.26
N LEU A 386 -42.55 -5.35 3.43
CA LEU A 386 -42.58 -3.90 3.27
C LEU A 386 -43.17 -3.31 4.55
N ASP A 387 -42.31 -3.01 5.52
CA ASP A 387 -42.71 -2.30 6.73
C ASP A 387 -42.94 -0.82 6.37
N LEU A 388 -44.20 -0.46 6.09
CA LEU A 388 -44.60 0.91 5.77
C LEU A 388 -44.52 1.86 6.99
N THR A 389 -44.10 1.36 8.15
CA THR A 389 -43.86 2.12 9.38
C THR A 389 -42.37 2.29 9.69
N SER A 390 -41.47 1.65 8.95
CA SER A 390 -40.05 1.92 9.01
C SER A 390 -39.70 2.86 7.87
N TYR A 391 -39.65 4.16 8.18
CA TYR A 391 -38.76 5.02 7.41
C TYR A 391 -37.37 4.38 7.48
N PRO A 392 -36.66 4.19 6.34
CA PRO A 392 -35.22 3.96 6.41
C PRO A 392 -34.68 5.12 7.21
N SER A 393 -33.92 4.83 8.28
CA SER A 393 -33.23 5.84 9.07
C SER A 393 -32.62 6.84 8.10
N SER A 394 -33.21 8.02 8.13
CA SER A 394 -32.78 9.18 7.40
C SER A 394 -31.28 9.31 7.60
N ILE A 395 -30.57 9.52 6.49
CA ILE A 395 -29.30 10.23 6.50
C ILE A 395 -29.55 11.46 7.38
N ASP A 396 -28.99 11.44 8.58
CA ASP A 396 -29.07 12.57 9.49
C ASP A 396 -28.12 13.64 8.94
N VAL A 397 -28.69 14.55 8.16
CA VAL A 397 -28.01 15.74 7.63
C VAL A 397 -27.95 16.84 8.70
N SER A 398 -28.29 16.56 9.96
CA SER A 398 -28.33 17.56 11.04
C SER A 398 -27.05 17.67 11.85
N MET A 399 -26.16 16.66 11.88
CA MET A 399 -24.91 16.71 12.65
C MET A 399 -23.72 17.26 11.86
N ARG A 400 -23.93 18.31 11.05
CA ARG A 400 -22.85 18.93 10.26
C ARG A 400 -22.78 20.45 10.29
N ASN A 401 -23.42 21.09 11.26
CA ASN A 401 -23.28 22.52 11.52
C ASN A 401 -23.29 22.78 13.04
N ASN A 402 -22.16 22.54 13.71
CA ASN A 402 -21.72 23.34 14.86
C ASN A 402 -20.36 22.85 15.38
N SER A 403 -19.30 23.33 14.74
CA SER A 403 -17.98 23.49 15.39
C SER A 403 -17.20 24.55 14.61
N ASP A 404 -17.75 25.76 14.56
CA ASP A 404 -17.04 26.97 14.15
C ASP A 404 -17.86 28.18 14.63
N ALA A 405 -17.79 28.48 15.92
CA ALA A 405 -18.12 29.80 16.46
C ALA A 405 -17.64 29.94 17.91
N ALA A 406 -16.32 30.01 18.10
CA ALA A 406 -15.77 30.60 19.31
C ALA A 406 -14.54 31.42 18.93
N PHE A 407 -14.77 32.64 18.42
CA PHE A 407 -14.00 33.83 18.79
C PHE A 407 -14.70 35.09 18.25
N ASP A 408 -14.82 36.07 19.15
CA ASP A 408 -15.25 37.46 18.97
C ASP A 408 -16.74 37.77 18.73
N LEU A 409 -17.41 38.24 19.80
CA LEU A 409 -17.77 39.66 19.91
C LEU A 409 -18.25 40.01 21.33
N ALA A 410 -17.42 40.76 22.05
CA ALA A 410 -17.86 41.62 23.13
C ALA A 410 -18.57 42.84 22.52
N LEU A 411 -19.80 43.15 22.97
CA LEU A 411 -20.29 44.50 23.30
C LEU A 411 -21.79 44.49 23.66
N ASP A 412 -22.03 44.88 24.91
CA ASP A 412 -23.11 45.72 25.45
C ASP A 412 -24.60 45.29 25.42
N ALA A 413 -25.07 45.09 26.66
CA ALA A 413 -26.14 45.83 27.34
C ALA A 413 -27.61 45.36 27.21
N ASP A 414 -28.12 45.01 28.40
CA ASP A 414 -29.46 45.25 28.94
C ASP A 414 -30.68 44.72 28.17
N ASP A 415 -31.30 43.64 28.67
CA ASP A 415 -32.60 43.76 29.32
C ASP A 415 -32.97 42.44 30.01
N ASP A 416 -33.45 42.59 31.25
CA ASP A 416 -34.04 41.57 32.12
C ASP A 416 -35.29 40.94 31.48
N ASP A 417 -35.54 39.66 31.76
CA ASP A 417 -36.83 39.19 32.28
C ASP A 417 -36.89 37.64 32.36
N ASP A 418 -36.83 37.16 33.60
CA ASP A 418 -37.58 36.06 34.21
C ASP A 418 -38.11 34.93 33.30
N TRP A 419 -37.47 33.76 33.41
CA TRP A 419 -38.17 32.47 33.54
C TRP A 419 -37.39 31.56 34.50
N ASP A 420 -37.67 31.71 35.79
CA ASP A 420 -37.57 30.60 36.74
C ASP A 420 -38.62 29.55 36.35
N ASP A 421 -38.20 28.31 36.13
CA ASP A 421 -38.88 27.10 36.62
C ASP A 421 -38.04 25.88 36.23
N ASP A 422 -37.39 25.32 37.26
CA ASP A 422 -37.28 23.89 37.58
C ASP A 422 -37.03 22.89 36.44
N ASP A 423 -35.79 22.36 36.39
CA ASP A 423 -35.52 20.92 36.49
C ASP A 423 -33.99 20.69 36.45
N ASP A 424 -33.36 20.86 37.64
CA ASP A 424 -32.07 20.24 37.96
C ASP A 424 -32.30 18.73 38.13
N ASP A 425 -31.74 17.90 37.25
CA ASP A 425 -31.23 16.53 37.50
C ASP A 425 -30.95 15.82 36.15
N TRP A 426 -29.91 16.26 35.45
CA TRP A 426 -29.21 15.40 34.49
C TRP A 426 -27.84 15.11 35.09
N ASP A 427 -27.73 13.91 35.66
CA ASP A 427 -26.48 13.33 36.16
C ASP A 427 -25.40 13.39 35.06
N ASP A 428 -24.35 14.20 35.31
CA ASP A 428 -23.10 14.28 34.54
C ASP A 428 -22.26 12.99 34.76
N ASP A 429 -22.71 11.84 34.23
CA ASP A 429 -21.97 10.56 34.34
C ASP A 429 -21.55 9.96 32.97
N ASP A 430 -21.78 10.64 31.84
CA ASP A 430 -21.51 10.10 30.48
C ASP A 430 -20.30 10.76 29.75
N ASP A 431 -19.55 11.67 30.38
CA ASP A 431 -18.39 12.35 29.76
C ASP A 431 -17.02 11.69 30.07
N ASP A 432 -16.95 10.73 31.01
CA ASP A 432 -15.68 10.10 31.43
C ASP A 432 -15.18 9.00 30.45
N ASP A 433 -16.06 8.38 29.65
CA ASP A 433 -15.70 7.27 28.76
C ASP A 433 -14.87 7.71 27.53
N TRP A 434 -15.06 8.94 27.04
CA TRP A 434 -14.36 9.46 25.85
C TRP A 434 -12.92 9.92 26.15
N GLU A 435 -12.67 10.42 27.35
CA GLU A 435 -11.32 10.81 27.77
C GLU A 435 -10.44 9.58 28.07
N GLU A 436 -11.02 8.49 28.58
CA GLU A 436 -10.31 7.24 28.84
C GLU A 436 -9.94 6.51 27.53
N GLU A 437 -10.85 6.44 26.54
CA GLU A 437 -10.57 5.88 25.21
C GLU A 437 -9.48 6.64 24.44
N MET A 438 -9.46 7.98 24.51
CA MET A 438 -8.41 8.81 23.91
C MET A 438 -7.05 8.60 24.59
N GLN A 439 -7.01 8.50 25.92
CA GLN A 439 -5.78 8.25 26.67
C GLN A 439 -5.20 6.86 26.38
N ASP A 440 -6.05 5.85 26.21
CA ASP A 440 -5.62 4.50 25.88
C ASP A 440 -5.10 4.39 24.44
N ALA A 441 -5.72 5.07 23.48
CA ALA A 441 -5.19 5.17 22.11
C ALA A 441 -3.82 5.88 22.06
N GLU A 442 -3.62 6.95 22.83
CA GLU A 442 -2.33 7.64 22.94
C GLU A 442 -1.25 6.74 23.59
N ARG A 443 -1.60 5.97 24.62
CA ARG A 443 -0.70 5.02 25.27
C ARG A 443 -0.31 3.89 24.33
N GLU A 444 -1.26 3.29 23.61
CA GLU A 444 -1.00 2.25 22.61
C GLU A 444 -0.08 2.75 21.49
N PHE A 445 -0.31 3.97 21.00
CA PHE A 445 0.54 4.61 20.00
C PHE A 445 1.96 4.84 20.53
N ALA A 446 2.12 5.31 21.77
CA ALA A 446 3.43 5.51 22.39
C ALA A 446 4.19 4.18 22.55
N LEU A 447 3.51 3.11 22.97
CA LEU A 447 4.09 1.77 23.11
C LEU A 447 4.51 1.20 21.75
N GLN A 448 3.68 1.38 20.71
CA GLN A 448 4.03 1.02 19.34
C GLN A 448 5.31 1.73 18.91
N VAL A 449 5.36 3.06 18.98
CA VAL A 449 6.55 3.86 18.59
C VAL A 449 7.80 3.43 19.35
N GLN A 450 7.69 3.16 20.65
CA GLN A 450 8.81 2.69 21.48
C GLN A 450 9.34 1.33 21.00
N ALA A 451 8.45 0.36 20.77
CA ALA A 451 8.81 -0.97 20.28
C ALA A 451 9.55 -0.93 18.94
N LEU A 452 9.34 0.14 18.16
CA LEU A 452 9.87 0.27 16.81
C LEU A 452 11.19 0.98 16.75
N ASN A 453 11.33 2.04 17.52
CA ASN A 453 12.63 2.62 17.77
C ASN A 453 13.58 1.54 18.28
N ARG A 454 13.12 0.71 19.23
CA ARG A 454 13.88 -0.44 19.73
C ARG A 454 14.22 -1.46 18.63
N SER A 455 13.26 -1.81 17.79
CA SER A 455 13.50 -2.73 16.67
C SER A 455 14.50 -2.18 15.65
N HIS A 456 14.43 -0.88 15.33
CA HIS A 456 15.37 -0.21 14.43
C HIS A 456 16.78 -0.16 15.01
N GLU A 457 16.93 0.08 16.32
CA GLU A 457 18.22 -0.02 17.01
C GLU A 457 18.84 -1.41 16.84
N LEU A 458 18.07 -2.46 17.09
CA LEU A 458 18.53 -3.85 16.92
C LEU A 458 18.92 -4.16 15.48
N MET A 459 18.15 -3.66 14.51
CA MET A 459 18.46 -3.81 13.08
C MET A 459 19.76 -3.07 12.68
N ASN A 460 20.02 -1.89 13.26
CA ASN A 460 21.25 -1.15 13.03
C ASN A 460 22.47 -1.84 13.67
N LEU A 461 22.31 -2.41 14.86
CA LEU A 461 23.33 -3.24 15.50
C LEU A 461 23.63 -4.49 14.65
N TYR A 462 22.60 -5.15 14.12
CA TYR A 462 22.76 -6.29 13.22
C TYR A 462 23.45 -5.90 11.91
N LEU A 463 23.08 -4.76 11.32
CA LEU A 463 23.73 -4.21 10.13
C LEU A 463 25.23 -4.01 10.35
N SER A 464 25.59 -3.42 11.49
CA SER A 464 26.98 -3.15 11.88
C SER A 464 27.76 -4.45 12.06
N TYR A 465 27.17 -5.43 12.74
CA TYR A 465 27.74 -6.77 12.89
C TYR A 465 27.98 -7.49 11.55
N LEU A 466 27.03 -7.40 10.61
CA LEU A 466 27.20 -7.99 9.29
C LEU A 466 28.35 -7.33 8.50
N GLN A 467 28.56 -6.02 8.69
CA GLN A 467 29.68 -5.31 8.08
C GLN A 467 31.02 -5.71 8.73
N GLU A 468 31.07 -5.82 10.06
CA GLU A 468 32.24 -6.28 10.81
C GLU A 468 32.67 -7.71 10.42
N THR A 469 31.70 -8.59 10.15
CA THR A 469 31.95 -9.96 9.68
C THR A 469 32.31 -10.06 8.19
N GLY A 470 32.53 -8.92 7.52
CA GLY A 470 33.05 -8.86 6.15
C GLY A 470 31.99 -8.90 5.05
N ARG A 471 30.70 -8.74 5.35
CA ARG A 471 29.65 -8.61 4.32
C ARG A 471 29.68 -7.21 3.70
N LYS A 472 29.42 -7.14 2.39
CA LYS A 472 29.23 -5.87 1.69
C LYS A 472 28.04 -5.12 2.31
N ARG A 473 28.17 -3.79 2.47
CA ARG A 473 27.12 -2.92 3.02
C ARG A 473 25.76 -3.11 2.34
N SER A 474 25.72 -3.26 1.02
CA SER A 474 24.46 -3.50 0.28
C SER A 474 23.78 -4.82 0.67
N THR A 475 24.56 -5.88 0.85
CA THR A 475 24.07 -7.19 1.28
C THR A 475 23.63 -7.17 2.74
N ALA A 476 24.40 -6.52 3.62
CA ALA A 476 24.04 -6.35 5.03
C ALA A 476 22.73 -5.55 5.18
N LEU A 477 22.57 -4.49 4.38
CA LEU A 477 21.35 -3.68 4.35
C LEU A 477 20.14 -4.47 3.87
N SER A 478 20.31 -5.33 2.86
CA SER A 478 19.24 -6.21 2.38
C SER A 478 18.77 -7.16 3.48
N TYR A 479 19.68 -7.80 4.22
CA TYR A 479 19.34 -8.71 5.33
C TYR A 479 18.64 -7.99 6.48
N ALA A 480 19.11 -6.79 6.85
CA ALA A 480 18.46 -5.99 7.88
C ALA A 480 17.05 -5.55 7.42
N ARG A 481 16.90 -5.06 6.18
CA ARG A 481 15.59 -4.63 5.65
C ARG A 481 14.55 -5.74 5.58
N SER A 482 14.95 -6.99 5.35
CA SER A 482 14.01 -8.12 5.38
C SER A 482 13.37 -8.35 6.75
N LEU A 483 13.91 -7.77 7.84
CA LEU A 483 13.33 -7.88 9.18
C LEU A 483 12.24 -6.82 9.43
N GLN A 484 12.20 -5.75 8.64
CA GLN A 484 11.30 -4.62 8.84
C GLN A 484 9.82 -5.03 8.83
N PRO A 485 9.33 -5.89 7.93
CA PRO A 485 7.92 -6.26 7.91
C PRO A 485 7.47 -6.95 9.21
N TYR A 486 8.36 -7.77 9.78
CA TYR A 486 8.08 -8.46 11.04
C TYR A 486 8.18 -7.53 12.26
N ALA A 487 9.16 -6.61 12.27
CA ALA A 487 9.24 -5.56 13.28
C ALA A 487 7.95 -4.72 13.32
N ASN A 488 7.43 -4.38 12.14
CA ASN A 488 6.21 -3.61 12.01
C ASN A 488 4.99 -4.37 12.53
N PHE A 489 4.88 -5.65 12.18
CA PHE A 489 3.84 -6.53 12.68
C PHE A 489 3.85 -6.63 14.21
N LEU A 490 5.01 -6.88 14.81
CA LEU A 490 5.14 -7.01 16.27
C LEU A 490 4.77 -5.74 17.02
N ALA A 491 5.18 -4.56 16.54
CA ALA A 491 4.83 -3.35 17.26
C ALA A 491 3.38 -2.93 17.09
N THR A 492 2.78 -3.24 15.93
CA THR A 492 1.39 -2.87 15.67
C THR A 492 0.42 -3.74 16.45
N PHE A 493 0.60 -5.06 16.41
CA PHE A 493 -0.39 -5.98 17.01
C PHE A 493 0.01 -6.48 18.39
N TYR A 494 1.28 -6.32 18.78
CA TYR A 494 1.78 -6.85 20.04
C TYR A 494 2.48 -5.80 20.90
N HIS A 495 2.66 -4.57 20.41
CA HIS A 495 3.48 -3.52 21.04
C HIS A 495 4.87 -4.04 21.50
N ARG A 496 5.42 -5.00 20.75
CA ARG A 496 6.69 -5.69 21.07
C ARG A 496 7.76 -5.33 20.05
N ALA A 497 9.00 -5.28 20.53
CA ALA A 497 10.16 -5.13 19.67
C ALA A 497 10.67 -6.50 19.18
N LEU A 498 11.58 -6.50 18.20
CA LEU A 498 12.15 -7.72 17.61
C LEU A 498 12.81 -8.67 18.63
N ASP A 499 13.37 -8.16 19.73
CA ASP A 499 13.95 -8.98 20.82
C ASP A 499 12.90 -9.69 21.69
N ALA A 500 11.63 -9.26 21.62
CA ALA A 500 10.50 -9.88 22.31
C ALA A 500 9.60 -10.73 21.37
N GLY A 501 10.06 -11.01 20.15
CA GLY A 501 9.38 -11.93 19.24
C GLY A 501 9.49 -13.37 19.73
N ASP A 502 8.43 -14.15 19.53
CA ASP A 502 8.31 -15.54 19.97
C ASP A 502 7.85 -16.45 18.81
N TYR A 503 7.64 -17.74 19.11
CA TYR A 503 7.18 -18.69 18.11
C TYR A 503 5.80 -18.33 17.55
N ALA A 504 4.85 -17.96 18.42
CA ALA A 504 3.45 -17.75 18.03
C ALA A 504 3.30 -16.53 17.11
N THR A 505 3.99 -15.44 17.44
CA THR A 505 4.04 -14.21 16.64
C THR A 505 4.75 -14.42 15.30
N LEU A 506 5.83 -15.21 15.24
CA LEU A 506 6.47 -15.58 13.96
C LEU A 506 5.58 -16.48 13.10
N ASP A 507 4.88 -17.42 13.72
CA ASP A 507 3.98 -18.34 13.02
C ASP A 507 2.79 -17.58 12.42
N GLU A 508 2.10 -16.73 13.18
CA GLU A 508 1.03 -15.86 12.67
C GLU A 508 1.56 -14.93 11.57
N PHE A 509 2.71 -14.30 11.78
CA PHE A 509 3.29 -13.42 10.77
C PHE A 509 3.53 -14.15 9.43
N LEU A 510 4.17 -15.33 9.45
CA LEU A 510 4.60 -16.00 8.21
C LEU A 510 3.52 -16.82 7.51
N PHE A 511 2.56 -17.36 8.26
CA PHE A 511 1.55 -18.28 7.73
C PHE A 511 0.15 -17.66 7.65
N TYR A 512 -0.04 -16.45 8.17
CA TYR A 512 -1.30 -15.71 8.11
C TYR A 512 -1.11 -14.27 7.62
N TYR A 513 -0.57 -13.38 8.45
CA TYR A 513 -0.54 -11.93 8.17
C TYR A 513 0.23 -11.59 6.89
N TYR A 514 1.49 -12.00 6.80
CA TYR A 514 2.35 -11.62 5.67
C TYR A 514 1.81 -12.15 4.34
N PRO A 515 1.42 -13.42 4.20
CA PRO A 515 0.77 -13.93 2.98
C PRO A 515 -0.57 -13.29 2.64
N TYR A 516 -1.35 -12.93 3.65
CA TYR A 516 -2.65 -12.31 3.44
C TYR A 516 -2.52 -10.92 2.82
N HIS A 517 -1.69 -10.06 3.41
CA HIS A 517 -1.53 -8.66 3.02
C HIS A 517 -0.52 -8.44 1.87
N ASN A 518 0.35 -9.41 1.56
CA ASN A 518 1.43 -9.23 0.58
C ASN A 518 1.34 -10.20 -0.61
N SER A 519 0.20 -10.26 -1.30
CA SER A 519 0.01 -11.21 -2.42
C SER A 519 0.83 -10.92 -3.69
N HIS A 520 1.43 -9.73 -3.79
CA HIS A 520 2.24 -9.31 -4.94
C HIS A 520 3.72 -9.72 -4.80
N VAL A 521 4.12 -10.19 -3.62
CA VAL A 521 5.51 -10.53 -3.31
C VAL A 521 5.84 -11.94 -3.83
N SER A 522 7.06 -12.11 -4.36
CA SER A 522 7.55 -13.42 -4.83
C SER A 522 7.64 -14.41 -3.67
N LYS A 523 7.21 -15.66 -3.90
CA LYS A 523 7.27 -16.74 -2.89
C LYS A 523 8.69 -16.98 -2.37
N GLU A 524 9.70 -16.75 -3.22
CA GLU A 524 11.12 -16.87 -2.90
C GLU A 524 11.60 -15.82 -1.88
N TRP A 525 10.92 -14.66 -1.83
CA TRP A 525 11.22 -13.60 -0.86
C TRP A 525 10.92 -14.04 0.58
N VAL A 526 9.82 -14.77 0.81
CA VAL A 526 9.50 -15.31 2.16
C VAL A 526 10.60 -16.24 2.64
N ARG A 527 11.18 -17.04 1.75
CA ARG A 527 12.32 -17.90 2.09
C ARG A 527 13.54 -17.08 2.51
N ALA A 528 13.84 -16.01 1.79
CA ALA A 528 14.93 -15.10 2.14
C ALA A 528 14.68 -14.40 3.48
N MET A 529 13.44 -14.00 3.75
CA MET A 529 13.01 -13.41 5.01
C MET A 529 13.18 -14.39 6.19
N CYS A 530 12.76 -15.66 6.06
CA CYS A 530 13.01 -16.68 7.08
C CYS A 530 14.51 -16.88 7.36
N HIS A 531 15.35 -16.79 6.33
CA HIS A 531 16.81 -16.84 6.50
C HIS A 531 17.35 -15.62 7.28
N SER A 532 16.87 -14.42 6.96
CA SER A 532 17.22 -13.20 7.67
C SER A 532 16.80 -13.27 9.14
N LEU A 533 15.57 -13.70 9.42
CA LEU A 533 15.03 -13.85 10.78
C LEU A 533 15.87 -14.83 11.61
N LYS A 534 16.18 -16.01 11.08
CA LYS A 534 17.05 -16.98 11.76
C LYS A 534 18.41 -16.38 12.12
N ASN A 535 19.07 -15.74 11.15
CA ASN A 535 20.41 -15.21 11.36
C ASN A 535 20.40 -14.02 12.33
N PHE A 536 19.32 -13.25 12.36
CA PHE A 536 19.12 -12.16 13.29
C PHE A 536 18.93 -12.65 14.72
N TYR A 537 18.06 -13.65 14.97
CA TYR A 537 17.88 -14.22 16.30
C TYR A 537 19.14 -14.94 16.82
N ALA A 538 19.87 -15.62 15.93
CA ALA A 538 21.19 -16.17 16.29
C ALA A 538 22.19 -15.07 16.69
N PHE A 539 22.13 -13.90 16.04
CA PHE A 539 22.94 -12.73 16.42
C PHE A 539 22.53 -12.15 17.77
N LEU A 540 21.22 -12.02 18.05
CA LEU A 540 20.73 -11.54 19.33
C LEU A 540 21.18 -12.44 20.48
N LYS A 541 21.12 -13.77 20.29
CA LYS A 541 21.62 -14.75 21.25
C LYS A 541 23.13 -14.61 21.47
N LEU A 542 23.90 -14.45 20.38
CA LEU A 542 25.35 -14.26 20.47
C LEU A 542 25.74 -12.97 21.21
N ARG A 543 24.89 -11.94 21.16
CA ARG A 543 25.06 -10.69 21.92
C ARG A 543 24.48 -10.73 23.33
N GLY A 544 23.87 -11.85 23.75
CA GLY A 544 23.23 -12.00 25.06
C GLY A 544 21.97 -11.16 25.24
N LEU A 545 21.32 -10.76 24.15
CA LEU A 545 20.09 -9.96 24.18
C LEU A 545 18.83 -10.82 24.33
N ILE A 546 18.91 -12.11 23.97
CA ILE A 546 17.87 -13.12 24.18
C ILE A 546 18.51 -14.40 24.73
N GLU A 547 17.73 -15.17 25.47
CA GLU A 547 18.19 -16.43 26.07
C GLU A 547 18.15 -17.61 25.08
N ASP A 548 17.13 -17.64 24.20
CA ASP A 548 16.90 -18.73 23.27
C ASP A 548 16.56 -18.25 21.85
N ASP A 549 16.98 -19.02 20.84
CA ASP A 549 16.73 -18.80 19.41
C ASP A 549 16.09 -20.04 18.73
N GLN A 550 15.76 -21.08 19.50
CA GLN A 550 15.20 -22.33 18.97
C GLN A 550 13.93 -22.13 18.17
N PHE A 551 13.06 -21.20 18.58
CA PHE A 551 11.84 -20.87 17.85
C PHE A 551 12.11 -20.36 16.43
N ALA A 552 13.09 -19.46 16.27
CA ALA A 552 13.48 -18.94 14.96
C ALA A 552 14.12 -20.02 14.07
N GLN A 553 14.84 -20.98 14.67
CA GLN A 553 15.39 -22.13 13.95
C GLN A 553 14.30 -23.10 13.48
N ALA A 554 13.33 -23.40 14.35
CA ALA A 554 12.15 -24.21 14.05
C ALA A 554 11.35 -23.64 12.88
N ILE A 555 11.02 -22.35 12.92
CA ILE A 555 10.32 -21.65 11.85
C ILE A 555 11.13 -21.65 10.55
N TRP A 556 12.46 -21.50 10.61
CA TRP A 556 13.31 -21.58 9.43
C TRP A 556 13.35 -22.97 8.77
N GLN A 557 13.23 -24.05 9.55
CA GLN A 557 13.14 -25.41 8.99
C GLN A 557 11.90 -25.57 8.11
N ARG A 558 10.84 -24.82 8.40
CA ARG A 558 9.54 -24.83 7.72
C ARG A 558 9.40 -23.79 6.61
N ARG A 559 10.47 -23.09 6.24
CA ARG A 559 10.46 -22.03 5.21
C ARG A 559 9.80 -22.43 3.88
N PHE A 560 9.88 -23.71 3.50
CA PHE A 560 9.25 -24.24 2.29
C PHE A 560 7.73 -24.32 2.38
N GLN A 561 7.18 -24.51 3.59
CA GLN A 561 5.74 -24.50 3.82
C GLN A 561 5.20 -23.06 3.67
N ALA A 562 5.91 -22.07 4.24
CA ALA A 562 5.56 -20.65 4.07
C ALA A 562 5.67 -20.18 2.60
N GLU A 563 6.70 -20.64 1.88
CA GLU A 563 6.85 -20.41 0.43
C GLU A 563 5.68 -21.01 -0.38
N ARG A 564 5.29 -22.26 -0.08
CA ARG A 564 4.16 -22.93 -0.74
C ARG A 564 2.84 -22.23 -0.46
N LEU A 565 2.61 -21.81 0.77
CA LEU A 565 1.40 -21.07 1.18
C LEU A 565 1.25 -19.75 0.40
N MET A 566 2.34 -18.98 0.29
CA MET A 566 2.39 -17.79 -0.58
C MET A 566 2.12 -18.12 -2.05
N GLY A 567 2.68 -19.22 -2.56
CA GLY A 567 2.45 -19.69 -3.92
C GLY A 567 0.98 -20.01 -4.20
N TYR A 568 0.30 -20.67 -3.26
CA TYR A 568 -1.13 -20.95 -3.36
C TYR A 568 -1.97 -19.67 -3.26
N ARG A 569 -1.65 -18.74 -2.35
CA ARG A 569 -2.30 -17.42 -2.27
C ARG A 569 -2.21 -16.64 -3.59
N LYS A 570 -1.02 -16.56 -4.21
CA LYS A 570 -0.83 -15.92 -5.53
C LYS A 570 -1.62 -16.63 -6.62
N THR A 571 -1.70 -17.96 -6.57
CA THR A 571 -2.48 -18.76 -7.54
C THR A 571 -3.98 -18.52 -7.40
N ILE A 572 -4.50 -18.48 -6.17
CA ILE A 572 -5.91 -18.20 -5.90
C ILE A 572 -6.27 -16.80 -6.40
N ARG A 573 -5.50 -15.76 -6.05
CA ARG A 573 -5.77 -14.38 -6.51
C ARG A 573 -5.70 -14.23 -8.03
N SER A 574 -4.78 -14.93 -8.70
CA SER A 574 -4.57 -14.76 -10.15
C SER A 574 -5.49 -15.62 -11.03
N LYS A 575 -5.92 -16.79 -10.57
CA LYS A 575 -6.70 -17.76 -11.38
C LYS A 575 -8.13 -17.98 -10.87
N PHE A 576 -8.38 -17.65 -9.61
CA PHE A 576 -9.62 -17.97 -8.89
C PHE A 576 -10.09 -16.76 -8.06
N ALA A 577 -9.93 -15.54 -8.59
CA ALA A 577 -10.27 -14.30 -7.88
C ALA A 577 -11.72 -14.30 -7.36
N ASP A 578 -12.64 -14.91 -8.11
CA ASP A 578 -14.08 -14.99 -7.77
C ASP A 578 -14.41 -16.13 -6.78
N GLN A 579 -13.41 -16.84 -6.23
CA GLN A 579 -13.60 -18.03 -5.38
C GLN A 579 -13.01 -17.81 -3.98
N LEU A 580 -13.61 -16.88 -3.21
CA LEU A 580 -13.20 -16.51 -1.86
C LEU A 580 -13.19 -17.67 -0.85
N TYR A 581 -13.98 -18.73 -1.09
CA TYR A 581 -13.96 -19.95 -0.27
C TYR A 581 -12.60 -20.67 -0.28
N LEU A 582 -11.82 -20.58 -1.37
CA LEU A 582 -10.48 -21.16 -1.45
C LEU A 582 -9.49 -20.41 -0.54
N LEU A 583 -9.70 -19.10 -0.38
CA LEU A 583 -8.92 -18.26 0.52
C LEU A 583 -9.24 -18.61 1.99
N LYS A 584 -10.53 -18.75 2.31
CA LYS A 584 -11.01 -19.22 3.61
C LYS A 584 -10.40 -20.57 3.96
N GLU A 585 -10.40 -21.51 3.02
CA GLU A 585 -9.80 -22.82 3.26
C GLU A 585 -8.29 -22.76 3.48
N LEU A 586 -7.56 -21.91 2.75
CA LEU A 586 -6.11 -21.75 2.91
C LEU A 586 -5.72 -21.25 4.31
N PHE A 587 -6.47 -20.29 4.85
CA PHE A 587 -6.19 -19.67 6.15
C PHE A 587 -7.06 -20.18 7.31
N ALA A 588 -7.89 -21.20 7.08
CA ALA A 588 -8.80 -21.78 8.07
C ALA A 588 -8.18 -21.99 9.48
N PRO A 589 -6.90 -22.42 9.63
CA PRO A 589 -6.30 -22.58 10.96
C PRO A 589 -6.19 -21.31 11.81
N TYR A 590 -6.35 -20.13 11.21
CA TYR A 590 -6.34 -18.83 11.89
C TYR A 590 -7.73 -18.16 11.88
N LEU A 591 -8.69 -18.76 11.17
CA LEU A 591 -10.06 -18.24 11.04
C LEU A 591 -11.07 -19.03 11.89
N SER A 592 -10.63 -20.12 12.52
CA SER A 592 -11.44 -21.04 13.33
C SER A 592 -11.61 -20.60 14.78
#